data_AF-D3AXL8-F1
#
_entry.id   AF-D3AXL8-F1
#
_cell.length_a   1.000
_cell.length_b   1.000
_cell.length_c   1.000
_cell.angle_alpha   90.00
_cell.angle_beta   90.00
_cell.angle_gamma   90.00
#
_symmetry.space_group_name_H-M   'P 1'
#
loop_
_entity.id
_entity.type
_entity.pdbx_description
1 polymer ?
#
loop_
_entity_poly.entity_id
_entity_poly.type
_entity_poly.pdbx_seq_one_letter_code
_entity_poly.pdbx_strand_id
1 'polypeptide(L)'
;MTALLFYGCLFVAFSPSIVFFTMVISRNSQLVIMAIAIGTGSGITYGFVMYGTILWEAQGPGNLFSPACPTVSLFILSAIYALCFSLLHIAWNITAFQGYRTKNYFNVGVVLLSHFAASYFIEAAMVPTVIGYTFRTMIKGDSITKIT
;
A
#
# COMPACT_ATOMS: atom_id res chain seq x y z
N MET A 1 14.55 -13.25 14.70
CA MET A 1 13.10 -12.97 14.58
C MET A 1 12.79 -12.00 13.43
N THR A 2 13.76 -11.20 12.97
CA THR A 2 13.62 -10.21 11.88
C THR A 2 13.51 -10.83 10.48
N ALA A 3 14.28 -11.88 10.19
CA ALA A 3 14.21 -12.56 8.89
C ALA A 3 12.82 -13.15 8.58
N LEU A 4 12.15 -13.75 9.57
CA LEU A 4 10.80 -14.31 9.39
C LEU A 4 9.76 -13.22 9.10
N LEU A 5 9.87 -12.06 9.77
CA LEU A 5 9.02 -10.89 9.53
C LEU A 5 9.29 -10.27 8.16
N PHE A 6 10.57 -10.16 7.77
CA PHE A 6 10.98 -9.66 6.46
C PHE A 6 10.43 -10.52 5.32
N TYR A 7 10.68 -11.83 5.34
CA TYR A 7 10.18 -12.74 4.31
C TYR A 7 8.65 -12.84 4.34
N GLY A 8 8.02 -12.87 5.53
CA GLY A 8 6.57 -12.92 5.67
C GLY A 8 5.87 -11.70 5.06
N CYS A 9 6.35 -10.49 5.35
CA CYS A 9 5.74 -9.28 4.80
C CYS A 9 6.00 -9.09 3.30
N LEU A 10 7.17 -9.54 2.81
CA LEU A 10 7.48 -9.56 1.38
C LEU A 10 6.50 -10.49 0.63
N PHE A 11 6.27 -11.70 1.13
CA PHE A 11 5.30 -12.60 0.51
C PHE A 11 3.87 -12.05 0.59
N VAL A 12 3.43 -11.50 1.72
CA VAL A 12 2.07 -10.94 1.83
C VAL A 12 1.85 -9.76 0.87
N ALA A 13 2.83 -8.86 0.74
CA ALA A 13 2.69 -7.67 -0.10
C ALA A 13 2.77 -8.00 -1.61
N PHE A 14 3.66 -8.92 -2.02
CA PHE A 14 3.92 -9.19 -3.46
C PHE A 14 3.23 -10.45 -4.01
N SER A 15 2.73 -11.36 -3.15
CA SER A 15 2.04 -12.60 -3.55
C SER A 15 0.87 -12.37 -4.51
N PRO A 16 -0.08 -11.44 -4.25
CA PRO A 16 -1.23 -11.26 -5.14
C PRO A 16 -0.75 -10.90 -6.55
N SER A 17 0.23 -10.02 -6.64
CA SER A 17 0.73 -9.52 -7.91
C SER A 17 1.47 -10.58 -8.72
N ILE A 18 2.27 -11.43 -8.07
CA ILE A 18 2.97 -12.54 -8.74
C ILE A 18 1.97 -13.61 -9.20
N VAL A 19 0.94 -13.92 -8.40
CA VAL A 19 -0.10 -14.89 -8.75
C VAL A 19 -0.93 -14.42 -9.93
N PHE A 20 -1.42 -13.18 -9.91
CA PHE A 20 -2.19 -12.63 -11.03
C PHE A 20 -1.36 -12.53 -12.31
N PHE A 21 -0.07 -12.18 -12.19
CA PHE A 21 0.82 -12.11 -13.35
C PHE A 21 1.03 -13.49 -13.99
N THR A 22 1.40 -14.49 -13.20
CA THR A 22 1.77 -15.81 -13.72
C THR A 22 0.56 -16.64 -14.17
N MET A 23 -0.57 -16.59 -13.46
CA MET A 23 -1.76 -17.39 -13.80
C MET A 23 -2.68 -16.74 -14.84
N VAL A 24 -2.89 -15.41 -14.78
CA VAL A 24 -3.93 -14.74 -15.58
C VAL A 24 -3.35 -14.11 -16.84
N ILE A 25 -2.15 -13.53 -16.80
CA ILE A 25 -1.57 -12.81 -17.95
C ILE A 25 -0.98 -13.78 -18.98
N SER A 26 -0.43 -14.92 -18.55
CA SER A 26 0.29 -15.86 -19.43
C SER A 26 -0.59 -16.67 -20.41
N ARG A 27 -1.94 -16.58 -20.32
CA ARG A 27 -2.87 -17.52 -20.98
C ARG A 27 -3.67 -16.98 -22.20
N ASN A 28 -3.20 -15.92 -22.89
CA ASN A 28 -3.81 -15.20 -24.05
C ASN A 28 -4.61 -13.95 -23.67
N SER A 29 -4.57 -12.85 -24.45
CA SER A 29 -5.14 -11.55 -24.03
C SER A 29 -6.04 -10.85 -25.07
N GLN A 30 -7.24 -10.44 -24.63
CA GLN A 30 -8.14 -9.53 -25.36
C GLN A 30 -8.65 -8.38 -24.47
N LEU A 31 -7.79 -7.41 -24.13
CA LEU A 31 -8.11 -6.20 -23.35
C LEU A 31 -8.33 -6.33 -21.83
N VAL A 32 -9.19 -7.22 -21.32
CA VAL A 32 -9.41 -7.34 -19.85
C VAL A 32 -8.13 -7.77 -19.13
N ILE A 33 -7.38 -8.67 -19.76
CA ILE A 33 -6.10 -9.15 -19.23
C ILE A 33 -5.04 -8.06 -19.29
N MET A 34 -5.11 -7.12 -20.25
CA MET A 34 -4.22 -5.95 -20.29
C MET A 34 -4.54 -4.98 -19.15
N ALA A 35 -5.82 -4.78 -18.82
CA ALA A 35 -6.23 -3.97 -17.68
C ALA A 35 -5.71 -4.54 -16.35
N ILE A 36 -5.83 -5.86 -16.19
CA ILE A 36 -5.30 -6.57 -15.01
C ILE A 36 -3.77 -6.49 -14.99
N ALA A 37 -3.09 -6.63 -16.13
CA ALA A 37 -1.64 -6.52 -16.22
C ALA A 37 -1.13 -5.14 -15.78
N ILE A 38 -1.74 -4.07 -16.29
CA ILE A 38 -1.38 -2.69 -15.95
C ILE A 38 -1.73 -2.38 -14.48
N GLY A 39 -2.86 -2.88 -14.00
CA GLY A 39 -3.25 -2.77 -12.58
C GLY A 39 -2.28 -3.49 -11.65
N THR A 40 -1.84 -4.69 -12.03
CA THR A 40 -0.90 -5.47 -11.24
C THR A 40 0.48 -4.82 -11.24
N GLY A 41 0.95 -4.34 -12.40
CA GLY A 41 2.22 -3.61 -12.53
C GLY A 41 2.25 -2.34 -11.69
N SER A 42 1.21 -1.50 -11.80
CA SER A 42 1.10 -0.28 -10.99
C SER A 42 0.98 -0.56 -9.49
N GLY A 43 0.27 -1.62 -9.10
CA GLY A 43 0.20 -2.09 -7.70
C GLY A 43 1.55 -2.54 -7.14
N ILE A 44 2.37 -3.25 -7.92
CA ILE A 44 3.74 -3.64 -7.52
C ILE A 44 4.61 -2.41 -7.32
N THR A 45 4.60 -1.46 -8.26
CA THR A 45 5.41 -0.24 -8.16
C THR A 45 5.01 0.58 -6.94
N TYR A 46 3.71 0.72 -6.66
CA TYR A 46 3.23 1.38 -5.46
C TYR A 46 3.72 0.68 -4.18
N GLY A 47 3.56 -0.65 -4.11
CA GLY A 47 4.04 -1.44 -2.98
C GLY A 47 5.55 -1.26 -2.76
N PHE A 48 6.35 -1.24 -3.82
CA PHE A 48 7.79 -1.03 -3.71
C PHE A 48 8.15 0.37 -3.24
N VAL A 49 7.53 1.42 -3.78
CA VAL A 49 7.83 2.82 -3.42
C VAL A 49 7.42 3.13 -1.98
N MET A 50 6.25 2.64 -1.54
CA MET A 50 5.71 2.98 -0.21
C MET A 50 6.23 2.05 0.89
N TYR A 51 6.50 0.78 0.58
CA TYR A 51 6.88 -0.21 1.59
C TYR A 51 8.34 -0.66 1.49
N GLY A 52 9.01 -0.49 0.34
CA GLY A 52 10.35 -1.03 0.10
C GLY A 52 11.43 -0.52 1.06
N THR A 53 11.41 0.77 1.38
CA THR A 53 12.37 1.39 2.32
C THR A 53 12.11 0.94 3.76
N ILE A 54 10.85 0.89 4.16
CA ILE A 54 10.42 0.42 5.49
C ILE A 54 10.76 -1.07 5.68
N LEU A 55 10.61 -1.87 4.62
CA LEU A 55 10.96 -3.29 4.62
C LEU A 55 12.47 -3.51 4.78
N TRP A 56 13.30 -2.63 4.21
CA TRP A 56 14.76 -2.70 4.36
C TRP A 56 15.18 -2.52 5.82
N GLU A 57 14.54 -1.61 6.55
CA GLU A 57 14.82 -1.37 7.97
C GLU A 57 14.39 -2.54 8.87
N ALA A 58 13.46 -3.38 8.42
CA ALA A 58 12.98 -4.54 9.17
C ALA A 58 14.06 -5.63 9.38
N GLN A 59 15.23 -5.51 8.74
CA GLN A 59 16.37 -6.42 8.95
C GLN A 59 17.12 -6.15 10.27
N GLY A 60 17.01 -4.94 10.82
CA GLY A 60 17.64 -4.57 12.10
C GLY A 60 16.97 -5.19 13.32
N PRO A 61 17.67 -5.33 14.47
CA PRO A 61 17.16 -6.02 15.67
C PRO A 61 16.05 -5.28 16.45
N GLY A 62 15.32 -4.34 15.85
CA GLY A 62 14.30 -3.52 16.51
C GLY A 62 12.95 -3.54 15.81
N ASN A 63 11.86 -3.31 16.56
CA ASN A 63 10.51 -3.12 16.02
C ASN A 63 10.09 -1.65 16.12
N LEU A 64 9.56 -1.10 15.02
CA LEU A 64 8.97 0.23 15.00
C LEU A 64 7.49 0.12 15.36
N PHE A 65 7.07 0.87 16.38
CA PHE A 65 5.67 0.96 16.82
C PHE A 65 5.16 2.38 16.67
N SER A 66 3.95 2.53 16.14
CA SER A 66 3.27 3.83 16.10
C SER A 66 2.62 4.11 17.46
N PRO A 67 2.74 5.33 18.01
CA PRO A 67 2.06 5.71 19.25
C PRO A 67 0.53 5.57 19.19
N ALA A 68 -0.05 5.60 17.99
CA ALA A 68 -1.50 5.45 17.80
C ALA A 68 -2.00 4.02 18.03
N CYS A 69 -1.15 3.00 17.80
CA CYS A 69 -1.50 1.58 17.93
C CYS A 69 -0.28 0.78 18.42
N PRO A 70 -0.06 0.64 19.74
CA PRO A 70 1.08 -0.10 20.27
C PRO A 70 0.96 -1.63 20.11
N THR A 71 -0.23 -2.15 19.76
CA THR A 71 -0.50 -3.59 19.66
C THR A 71 0.07 -4.24 18.39
N VAL A 72 0.30 -3.47 17.32
CA VAL A 72 0.76 -3.97 16.03
C VAL A 72 2.03 -3.24 15.58
N SER A 73 2.99 -3.97 14.99
CA SER A 73 4.20 -3.36 14.45
C SER A 73 3.90 -2.57 13.18
N LEU A 74 4.62 -1.46 12.98
CA LEU A 74 4.48 -0.60 11.82
C LEU A 74 4.74 -1.36 10.51
N PHE A 75 5.64 -2.33 10.54
CA PHE A 75 5.97 -3.21 9.41
C PHE A 75 4.78 -4.06 8.92
N ILE A 76 4.00 -4.62 9.85
CA ILE A 76 2.82 -5.44 9.50
C ILE A 76 1.70 -4.54 8.99
N LEU A 77 1.49 -3.39 9.65
CA LEU A 77 0.48 -2.43 9.26
C LEU A 77 0.73 -1.91 7.84
N SER A 78 1.97 -1.53 7.51
CA SER A 78 2.33 -1.07 6.16
C SER A 78 2.21 -2.19 5.12
N ALA A 79 2.49 -3.46 5.48
CA ALA A 79 2.32 -4.59 4.57
C ALA A 79 0.83 -4.83 4.21
N ILE A 80 -0.07 -4.69 5.18
CA ILE A 80 -1.52 -4.78 4.95
C ILE A 80 -2.00 -3.62 4.07
N TYR A 81 -1.54 -2.40 4.33
CA TYR A 81 -1.89 -1.26 3.48
C TYR A 81 -1.37 -1.42 2.06
N ALA A 82 -0.12 -1.87 1.87
CA ALA A 82 0.44 -2.16 0.55
C ALA A 82 -0.40 -3.20 -0.20
N LEU A 83 -0.84 -4.26 0.49
CA LEU A 83 -1.75 -5.27 -0.06
C LEU A 83 -3.10 -4.66 -0.49
N CYS A 84 -3.77 -3.92 0.39
CA CYS A 84 -5.07 -3.30 0.08
C CYS A 84 -4.98 -2.34 -1.11
N PHE A 85 -3.95 -1.49 -1.17
CA PHE A 85 -3.73 -0.58 -2.29
C PHE A 85 -3.40 -1.32 -3.58
N SER A 86 -2.63 -2.41 -3.52
CA SER A 86 -2.33 -3.22 -4.70
C SER A 86 -3.61 -3.80 -5.34
N LEU A 87 -4.54 -4.31 -4.53
CA LEU A 87 -5.83 -4.84 -5.00
C LEU A 87 -6.73 -3.72 -5.53
N LEU A 88 -6.72 -2.57 -4.87
CA LEU A 88 -7.48 -1.40 -5.29
C LEU A 88 -6.99 -0.87 -6.65
N HIS A 89 -5.68 -0.84 -6.89
CA HIS A 89 -5.09 -0.50 -8.20
C HIS A 89 -5.53 -1.47 -9.30
N ILE A 90 -5.63 -2.77 -9.01
CA ILE A 90 -6.15 -3.76 -9.97
C ILE A 90 -7.63 -3.47 -10.28
N ALA A 91 -8.45 -3.21 -9.25
CA ALA A 91 -9.87 -2.90 -9.43
C ALA A 91 -10.11 -1.60 -10.22
N TRP A 92 -9.34 -0.55 -9.95
CA TRP A 92 -9.39 0.72 -10.69
C TRP A 92 -9.00 0.57 -12.15
N ASN A 93 -7.99 -0.23 -12.46
CA ASN A 93 -7.62 -0.45 -13.85
C ASN A 93 -8.72 -1.23 -14.59
N ILE A 94 -9.29 -2.28 -14.01
CA ILE A 94 -10.39 -3.04 -14.64
C ILE A 94 -11.59 -2.12 -14.95
N THR A 95 -12.00 -1.32 -13.97
CA THR A 95 -13.15 -0.41 -14.10
C THR A 95 -12.87 0.74 -15.08
N ALA A 96 -11.66 1.30 -15.08
CA ALA A 96 -11.25 2.32 -16.04
C ALA A 96 -11.28 1.79 -17.49
N PHE A 97 -10.67 0.63 -17.74
CA PHE A 97 -10.68 0.01 -19.07
C PHE A 97 -12.08 -0.39 -19.53
N GLN A 98 -12.95 -0.83 -18.61
CA GLN A 98 -14.36 -1.07 -18.91
C GLN A 98 -15.11 0.23 -19.28
N GLY A 99 -14.85 1.33 -18.55
CA GLY A 99 -15.41 2.65 -18.83
C GLY A 99 -14.97 3.22 -20.19
N TYR A 100 -13.69 3.09 -20.53
CA TYR A 100 -13.15 3.53 -21.82
C TYR A 100 -13.75 2.77 -23.00
N ARG A 101 -13.94 1.44 -22.86
CA ARG A 101 -14.55 0.62 -23.92
C ARG A 101 -16.03 0.96 -24.14
N THR A 102 -16.78 1.12 -23.06
CA THR A 102 -18.24 1.32 -23.11
C THR A 102 -18.64 2.78 -23.36
N LYS A 103 -17.65 3.70 -23.48
CA LYS A 103 -17.82 5.16 -23.49
C LYS A 103 -18.67 5.67 -22.31
N ASN A 104 -18.78 4.89 -21.25
CA ASN A 104 -19.44 5.30 -20.03
C ASN A 104 -18.44 6.04 -19.14
N TYR A 105 -18.28 7.34 -19.43
CA TYR A 105 -17.36 8.22 -18.72
C TYR A 105 -17.69 8.39 -17.24
N PHE A 106 -18.91 8.05 -16.81
CA PHE A 106 -19.28 8.03 -15.39
C PHE A 106 -18.39 7.06 -14.60
N ASN A 107 -18.17 5.85 -15.14
CA ASN A 107 -17.33 4.84 -14.49
C ASN A 107 -15.86 5.30 -14.41
N VAL A 108 -15.37 6.02 -15.43
CA VAL A 108 -14.01 6.58 -15.42
C VAL A 108 -13.90 7.72 -14.39
N GLY A 109 -14.93 8.57 -14.28
CA GLY A 109 -15.00 9.63 -13.27
C GLY A 109 -15.02 9.09 -11.83
N VAL A 110 -15.76 8.01 -11.57
CA VAL A 110 -15.77 7.34 -10.25
C VAL A 110 -14.40 6.80 -9.87
N VAL A 111 -13.65 6.24 -10.83
CA VAL A 111 -12.27 5.78 -10.59
C VAL A 111 -11.37 6.94 -10.19
N LEU A 112 -11.40 8.05 -10.92
CA LEU A 112 -10.59 9.22 -10.61
C LEU A 112 -10.94 9.81 -9.23
N LEU A 113 -12.23 9.98 -8.95
CA LEU A 113 -12.70 10.48 -7.66
C LEU A 113 -12.33 9.55 -6.50
N SER A 114 -12.51 8.24 -6.67
CA SER A 114 -12.13 7.28 -5.63
C SER A 114 -10.62 7.21 -5.41
N HIS A 115 -9.81 7.45 -6.44
CA HIS A 115 -8.36 7.58 -6.29
C HIS A 115 -7.97 8.80 -5.45
N PHE A 116 -8.50 9.98 -5.78
CA PHE A 116 -8.28 11.18 -4.96
C PHE A 116 -8.80 11.00 -3.54
N ALA A 117 -10.00 10.45 -3.37
CA ALA A 117 -10.58 10.18 -2.06
C ALA A 117 -9.72 9.23 -1.22
N ALA A 118 -9.16 8.17 -1.81
CA ALA A 118 -8.27 7.24 -1.11
C ALA A 118 -6.95 7.92 -0.69
N SER A 119 -6.36 8.77 -1.54
CA SER A 119 -5.16 9.55 -1.20
C SER A 119 -5.44 10.53 -0.06
N TYR A 120 -6.54 11.29 -0.16
CA TYR A 120 -6.98 12.19 0.91
C TYR A 120 -7.34 11.45 2.20
N PHE A 121 -7.89 10.24 2.12
CA PHE A 121 -8.20 9.44 3.30
C PHE A 121 -6.95 9.02 4.05
N ILE A 122 -5.91 8.56 3.34
CA ILE A 122 -4.62 8.22 3.96
C ILE A 122 -3.96 9.46 4.55
N GLU A 123 -3.98 10.57 3.81
CA GLU A 123 -3.44 11.83 4.31
C GLU A 123 -4.20 12.31 5.55
N ALA A 124 -5.53 12.32 5.53
CA ALA A 124 -6.36 12.74 6.66
C ALA A 124 -6.25 11.79 7.87
N ALA A 125 -5.98 10.50 7.66
CA ALA A 125 -5.78 9.54 8.75
C ALA A 125 -4.37 9.64 9.38
N MET A 126 -3.35 10.04 8.61
CA MET A 126 -1.96 10.12 9.10
C MET A 126 -1.52 11.53 9.51
N VAL A 127 -1.95 12.60 8.84
CA VAL A 127 -1.44 13.97 9.06
C VAL A 127 -1.82 14.58 10.41
N PRO A 128 -3.08 14.54 10.89
CA PRO A 128 -3.43 15.08 12.22
C PRO A 128 -2.68 14.34 13.32
N THR A 129 -2.45 13.05 13.09
CA THR A 129 -1.77 12.11 13.97
C THR A 129 -0.27 12.45 14.03
N VAL A 130 0.43 12.49 12.89
CA VAL A 130 1.88 12.76 12.84
C VAL A 130 2.22 14.19 13.21
N ILE A 131 1.46 15.20 12.75
CA ILE A 131 1.71 16.60 13.13
C ILE A 131 1.32 16.80 14.59
N GLY A 132 0.17 16.30 15.04
CA GLY A 132 -0.26 16.41 16.44
C GLY A 132 0.67 15.70 17.42
N TYR A 133 1.20 14.53 17.06
CA TYR A 133 2.18 13.80 17.88
C TYR A 133 3.55 14.46 17.84
N THR A 134 4.05 14.88 16.67
CA THR A 134 5.34 15.61 16.55
C THR A 134 5.30 16.94 17.30
N PHE A 135 4.19 17.67 17.24
CA PHE A 135 4.02 18.93 17.99
C PHE A 135 3.92 18.67 19.51
N ARG A 136 3.24 17.58 19.93
CA ARG A 136 3.19 17.17 21.35
C ARG A 136 4.55 16.70 21.88
N THR A 137 5.35 15.95 21.11
CA THR A 137 6.69 15.51 21.53
C THR A 137 7.68 16.67 21.57
N MET A 138 7.60 17.61 20.62
CA MET A 138 8.40 18.85 20.63
C MET A 138 8.05 19.76 21.81
N ILE A 139 6.77 19.89 22.19
CA ILE A 139 6.36 20.66 23.38
C ILE A 139 6.75 19.97 24.68
N LYS A 140 6.78 18.63 24.72
CA LYS A 140 7.03 17.87 25.95
C LYS A 140 8.52 17.63 26.23
N GLY A 141 9.42 17.96 25.29
CA GLY A 141 10.87 17.88 25.51
C GLY A 141 11.39 16.47 25.81
N ASP A 142 10.62 15.43 25.49
CA ASP A 142 11.07 14.05 25.68
C ASP A 142 12.07 13.71 24.58
N SER A 143 13.34 13.69 25.00
CA SER A 143 14.48 13.30 24.17
C SER A 143 14.27 11.89 23.61
N ILE A 144 14.65 11.72 22.34
CA ILE A 144 14.71 10.47 21.56
C ILE A 144 15.73 9.50 22.21
N THR A 145 15.51 9.05 23.45
CA THR A 145 16.46 8.19 24.19
C THR A 145 15.81 7.11 25.04
N LYS A 146 14.48 6.99 25.09
CA LYS A 146 13.78 5.89 25.80
C LYS A 146 13.20 4.82 24.87
N ILE A 147 14.04 4.35 23.95
CA ILE A 147 13.83 3.08 23.24
C ILE A 147 15.12 2.30 23.41
N THR A 148 15.33 1.77 24.60
CA THR A 148 16.32 0.73 24.92
C THR A 148 15.57 -0.39 25.63
#